data_AF-A0A3P2RG63-F1
#
_entry.id   AF-A0A3P2RG63-F1
#
_cell.length_a   1.000
_cell.length_b   1.000
_cell.length_c   1.000
_cell.angle_alpha   90.00
_cell.angle_beta   90.00
_cell.angle_gamma   90.00
#
_symmetry.space_group_name_H-M   'P 1'
#
loop_
_entity.id
_entity.type
_entity.pdbx_description
1 polymer ?
#
loop_
_entity_poly.entity_id
_entity_poly.type
_entity_poly.pdbx_seq_one_letter_code
_entity_poly.pdbx_strand_id
1 'polypeptide(L)'
;MDYLDFKTFKGLGFSQSQETFNELLPKATRQLDGLTMDFYKRKHNLQEDLQSNQDVRRYRGEAFQISVGLTIEFMDETGITSTIALSNANTPNITIGRTHVDATNPVKGLVNSSQGYVVPEEAVRQIAPYGLLYRGI
;
A
#
# COMPACT_ATOMS: atom_id res chain seq x y z
N MET A 1 14.07 4.64 2.96
CA MET A 1 13.61 4.40 4.34
C MET A 1 12.83 3.12 4.30
N ASP A 2 13.20 2.16 5.14
CA ASP A 2 12.52 0.87 5.20
C ASP A 2 11.37 1.02 6.19
N TYR A 3 10.18 1.30 5.69
CA TYR A 3 8.99 1.52 6.53
C TYR A 3 8.44 0.23 7.14
N LEU A 4 8.87 -0.91 6.62
CA LEU A 4 8.42 -2.23 7.03
C LEU A 4 9.60 -3.19 6.91
N ASP A 5 9.84 -4.00 7.94
CA ASP A 5 10.78 -5.11 7.88
C ASP A 5 10.04 -6.44 7.62
N PHE A 6 10.76 -7.44 7.14
CA PHE A 6 10.17 -8.72 6.75
C PHE A 6 9.50 -9.45 7.93
N LYS A 7 10.05 -9.36 9.14
CA LYS A 7 9.46 -10.02 10.32
C LYS A 7 8.11 -9.38 10.67
N THR A 8 8.03 -8.05 10.65
CA THR A 8 6.79 -7.31 10.84
C THR A 8 5.80 -7.61 9.72
N PHE A 9 6.23 -7.66 8.46
CA PHE A 9 5.40 -8.04 7.32
C PHE A 9 4.75 -9.42 7.50
N LYS A 10 5.53 -10.44 7.90
CA LYS A 10 4.96 -11.77 8.22
C LYS A 10 4.05 -11.74 9.45
N GLY A 11 4.38 -10.93 10.46
CA GLY A 11 3.55 -10.74 11.65
C GLY A 11 2.19 -10.12 11.36
N LEU A 12 2.07 -9.31 10.30
CA LEU A 12 0.82 -8.74 9.81
C LEU A 12 -0.04 -9.74 9.01
N GLY A 13 0.46 -10.95 8.74
CA GLY A 13 -0.28 -12.03 8.08
C GLY A 13 -0.02 -12.21 6.59
N PHE A 14 0.86 -11.41 5.99
CA PHE A 14 1.18 -11.51 4.57
C PHE A 14 1.99 -12.78 4.25
N SER A 15 1.72 -13.40 3.09
CA SER A 15 2.21 -14.74 2.76
C SER A 15 3.50 -14.74 1.91
N GLN A 16 3.82 -13.62 1.26
CA GLN A 16 4.88 -13.50 0.26
C GLN A 16 6.27 -13.87 0.80
N SER A 17 7.13 -14.32 -0.11
CA SER A 17 8.52 -14.70 0.20
C SER A 17 9.38 -13.49 0.56
N GLN A 18 10.52 -13.71 1.21
CA GLN A 18 11.47 -12.64 1.52
C GLN A 18 12.07 -12.01 0.25
N GLU A 19 12.27 -12.80 -0.80
CA GLU A 19 12.76 -12.32 -2.10
C GLU A 19 11.74 -11.37 -2.74
N THR A 20 10.49 -11.81 -2.87
CA THR A 20 9.36 -10.99 -3.35
C THR A 20 9.22 -9.71 -2.53
N PHE A 21 9.25 -9.82 -1.20
CA PHE A 21 9.18 -8.67 -0.30
C PHE A 21 10.28 -7.66 -0.58
N ASN A 22 11.54 -8.11 -0.64
CA ASN A 22 12.69 -7.22 -0.88
C ASN A 22 12.62 -6.54 -2.25
N GLU A 23 12.12 -7.24 -3.26
CA GLU A 23 11.96 -6.69 -4.60
C GLU A 23 10.85 -5.62 -4.68
N LEU A 24 9.71 -5.88 -4.02
CA LEU A 24 8.51 -5.06 -4.14
C LEU A 24 8.41 -3.94 -3.11
N LEU A 25 9.01 -4.10 -1.92
CA LEU A 25 9.03 -3.09 -0.86
C LEU A 25 9.41 -1.68 -1.37
N PRO A 26 10.51 -1.46 -2.11
CA PRO A 26 10.85 -0.12 -2.59
C PRO A 26 9.84 0.43 -3.60
N LYS A 27 9.18 -0.44 -4.39
CA LYS A 27 8.15 -0.03 -5.36
C LYS A 27 6.87 0.38 -4.63
N ALA A 28 6.37 -0.45 -3.73
CA ALA A 28 5.19 -0.18 -2.90
C ALA A 28 5.37 1.09 -2.06
N THR A 29 6.52 1.22 -1.40
CA THR A 29 6.91 2.40 -0.62
C THR A 29 6.81 3.68 -1.45
N ARG A 30 7.35 3.70 -2.67
CA ARG A 30 7.31 4.88 -3.55
C ARG A 30 5.88 5.28 -3.92
N GLN A 31 5.00 4.31 -4.16
CA GLN A 31 3.60 4.59 -4.48
C GLN A 31 2.86 5.21 -3.29
N LEU A 32 3.04 4.66 -2.09
CA LEU A 32 2.42 5.18 -0.87
C LEU A 32 2.98 6.54 -0.45
N ASP A 33 4.29 6.75 -0.58
CA ASP A 33 4.90 8.06 -0.35
C ASP A 33 4.27 9.12 -1.26
N GLY A 34 4.13 8.84 -2.56
CA GLY A 34 3.47 9.75 -3.50
C GLY A 34 2.00 10.01 -3.12
N LEU A 35 1.26 8.94 -2.79
CA LEU A 35 -0.15 9.05 -2.39
C LEU A 35 -0.34 9.89 -1.12
N THR A 36 0.56 9.73 -0.14
CA THR A 36 0.52 10.42 1.17
C THR A 36 1.29 11.74 1.18
N MET A 37 1.72 12.24 0.01
CA MET A 37 2.51 13.47 -0.13
C MET A 37 3.76 13.48 0.75
N ASP A 38 4.48 12.36 0.78
CA ASP A 38 5.71 12.16 1.52
C ASP A 38 5.55 12.42 3.03
N PHE A 39 4.38 12.09 3.61
CA PHE A 39 4.04 12.35 5.02
C PHE A 39 5.17 11.97 5.99
N TYR A 40 5.68 10.73 5.87
CA TYR A 40 6.76 10.19 6.71
C TYR A 40 8.18 10.52 6.24
N LYS A 41 8.36 11.10 5.04
CA LYS A 41 9.67 11.63 4.62
C LYS A 41 9.89 13.08 5.02
N ARG A 42 8.82 13.89 5.04
CA ARG A 42 8.92 15.36 5.14
C ARG A 42 8.40 15.95 6.43
N LYS A 43 7.37 15.35 7.03
CA LYS A 43 6.59 16.00 8.10
C LYS A 43 6.58 15.23 9.41
N HIS A 44 6.68 13.90 9.35
CA HIS A 44 6.52 13.01 10.51
C HIS A 44 7.55 11.88 10.50
N ASN A 45 7.80 11.29 11.66
CA ASN A 45 8.64 10.12 11.82
C ASN A 45 7.76 8.89 12.08
N LEU A 46 7.89 7.85 11.26
CA LEU A 46 7.09 6.63 11.40
C LEU A 46 7.36 5.91 12.73
N GLN A 47 8.62 5.84 13.17
CA GLN A 47 8.99 5.17 14.40
C GLN A 47 8.40 5.88 15.62
N GLU A 48 8.41 7.21 15.63
CA GLU A 48 7.79 8.00 16.69
C GLU A 48 6.27 7.80 16.76
N ASP A 49 5.61 7.71 15.59
CA ASP A 49 4.19 7.41 15.51
C ASP A 49 3.89 6.00 16.07
N LEU A 50 4.64 4.97 15.63
CA LEU A 50 4.50 3.58 16.11
C LEU A 50 4.73 3.43 17.62
N GLN A 51 5.60 4.25 18.20
CA GLN A 51 5.92 4.24 19.63
C GLN A 51 5.08 5.23 20.45
N SER A 52 4.14 5.94 19.82
CA SER A 52 3.39 6.98 20.49
C SER A 52 2.42 6.42 21.52
N ASN A 53 2.31 7.12 22.65
CA ASN A 53 1.24 6.90 23.63
C ASN A 53 -0.12 7.44 23.16
N GLN A 54 -0.16 8.19 22.06
CA GLN A 54 -1.40 8.63 21.44
C GLN A 54 -1.88 7.56 20.46
N ASP A 55 -3.00 6.91 20.79
CA ASP A 55 -3.61 5.84 19.98
C ASP A 55 -3.73 6.23 18.49
N VAL A 56 -4.18 7.46 18.20
CA VAL A 56 -4.33 7.94 16.82
C VAL A 56 -3.01 7.94 16.04
N ARG A 57 -1.88 8.27 16.69
CA ARG A 57 -0.56 8.26 16.04
C ARG A 57 -0.04 6.85 15.86
N ARG A 58 -0.20 6.00 16.88
CA ARG A 58 0.18 4.59 16.83
C ARG A 58 -0.56 3.86 15.71
N TYR A 59 -1.89 3.95 15.70
CA TYR A 59 -2.72 3.32 14.67
C TYR A 59 -2.49 3.90 13.27
N ARG A 60 -2.11 5.18 13.14
CA ARG A 60 -1.68 5.74 11.85
C ARG A 60 -0.42 5.07 11.32
N GLY A 61 0.59 4.88 12.17
CA GLY A 61 1.83 4.19 11.80
C GLY A 61 1.58 2.73 11.43
N GLU A 62 0.79 2.01 12.24
CA GLU A 62 0.39 0.62 11.96
C GLU A 62 -0.41 0.52 10.65
N ALA A 63 -1.37 1.41 10.42
CA ALA A 63 -2.15 1.46 9.20
C ALA A 63 -1.27 1.71 7.97
N PHE A 64 -0.26 2.57 8.08
CA PHE A 64 0.70 2.79 7.00
C PHE A 64 1.51 1.52 6.70
N GLN A 65 1.98 0.80 7.71
CA GLN A 65 2.69 -0.47 7.54
C GLN A 65 1.80 -1.56 6.90
N ILE A 66 0.54 -1.67 7.32
CA ILE A 66 -0.43 -2.57 6.70
C ILE A 66 -0.63 -2.21 5.24
N SER A 67 -0.77 -0.92 4.91
CA SER A 67 -0.92 -0.48 3.52
C SER A 67 0.29 -0.78 2.65
N VAL A 68 1.52 -0.69 3.19
CA VAL A 68 2.73 -1.13 2.48
C VAL A 68 2.62 -2.62 2.16
N GLY A 69 2.20 -3.45 3.12
CA GLY A 69 2.03 -4.88 2.92
C GLY A 69 0.95 -5.23 1.89
N LEU A 70 -0.22 -4.62 1.98
CA LEU A 70 -1.32 -4.78 1.00
C LEU A 70 -0.87 -4.37 -0.41
N THR A 71 -0.06 -3.33 -0.52
CA THR A 71 0.47 -2.89 -1.82
C THR A 71 1.47 -3.90 -2.39
N ILE A 72 2.31 -4.52 -1.54
CA ILE A 72 3.21 -5.61 -1.96
C ILE A 72 2.43 -6.84 -2.44
N GLU A 73 1.42 -7.27 -1.68
CA GLU A 73 0.56 -8.40 -2.04
C GLU A 73 -0.14 -8.15 -3.38
N PHE A 74 -0.74 -6.98 -3.56
CA PHE A 74 -1.34 -6.58 -4.83
C PHE A 74 -0.34 -6.63 -6.00
N MET A 75 0.87 -6.10 -5.80
CA MET A 75 1.92 -6.07 -6.83
C MET A 75 2.37 -7.48 -7.23
N ASP A 76 2.48 -8.39 -6.26
CA ASP A 76 2.86 -9.79 -6.48
C ASP A 76 1.75 -10.56 -7.22
N GLU A 77 0.51 -10.46 -6.75
CA GLU A 77 -0.61 -11.21 -7.31
C GLU A 77 -1.00 -10.74 -8.72
N THR A 78 -0.81 -9.46 -9.02
CA THR A 78 -1.19 -8.89 -10.33
C THR A 78 -0.03 -8.71 -11.30
N GLY A 79 1.22 -8.71 -10.80
CA GLY A 79 2.40 -8.29 -11.55
C GLY A 79 2.44 -6.80 -11.90
N ILE A 80 1.47 -5.99 -11.43
CA ILE A 80 1.37 -4.56 -11.77
C ILE A 80 2.13 -3.75 -10.72
N THR A 81 3.27 -3.20 -11.10
CA THR A 81 4.11 -2.40 -10.19
C THR A 81 4.24 -0.93 -10.60
N SER A 82 3.59 -0.50 -11.68
CA SER A 82 3.68 0.86 -12.21
C SER A 82 2.40 1.31 -12.91
N THR A 83 2.19 2.63 -13.00
CA THR A 83 1.00 3.23 -13.62
C THR A 83 0.91 2.92 -15.12
N ILE A 84 2.06 2.74 -15.78
CA ILE A 84 2.13 2.30 -17.19
C ILE A 84 1.69 0.84 -17.33
N ALA A 85 2.16 -0.03 -16.43
CA ALA A 85 1.68 -1.42 -16.40
C ALA A 85 0.18 -1.47 -16.13
N LEU A 86 -0.33 -0.63 -15.23
CA LEU A 86 -1.75 -0.51 -14.93
C LEU A 86 -2.56 0.02 -16.12
N SER A 87 -2.04 0.99 -16.88
CA SER A 87 -2.75 1.52 -18.06
C SER A 87 -2.91 0.46 -19.16
N ASN A 88 -1.91 -0.42 -19.27
CA ASN A 88 -1.82 -1.49 -20.27
C ASN A 88 -2.37 -2.83 -19.77
N ALA A 89 -2.81 -2.92 -18.52
CA ALA A 89 -3.36 -4.15 -17.96
C ALA A 89 -4.71 -4.46 -18.64
N ASN A 90 -4.76 -5.60 -19.34
CA ASN A 90 -6.02 -6.30 -19.59
C ASN A 90 -6.52 -6.90 -18.27
N THR A 91 -7.79 -7.29 -18.19
CA THR A 91 -8.36 -7.87 -16.95
C THR A 91 -8.24 -9.40 -16.93
N PRO A 92 -7.19 -9.98 -16.31
CA PRO A 92 -7.15 -11.41 -16.00
C PRO A 92 -8.08 -11.75 -14.83
N ASN A 93 -8.53 -13.01 -14.76
CA ASN A 93 -9.32 -13.52 -13.64
C ASN A 93 -8.38 -13.83 -12.46
N ILE A 94 -8.19 -12.90 -11.52
CA ILE A 94 -7.21 -12.99 -10.42
C ILE A 94 -7.91 -12.86 -9.07
N THR A 95 -7.41 -13.52 -8.04
CA THR A 95 -7.89 -13.35 -6.66
C THR A 95 -6.83 -12.64 -5.81
N ILE A 96 -7.18 -11.41 -5.47
CA ILE A 96 -6.76 -10.36 -4.52
C ILE A 96 -6.80 -10.63 -3.02
N GLY A 97 -6.09 -11.59 -2.46
CA GLY A 97 -6.38 -12.04 -1.08
C GLY A 97 -7.83 -12.54 -0.93
N ARG A 98 -8.75 -11.72 -0.38
CA ARG A 98 -10.22 -12.01 -0.33
C ARG A 98 -11.03 -11.42 -1.49
N THR A 99 -10.40 -10.61 -2.33
CA THR A 99 -11.05 -9.84 -3.40
C THR A 99 -10.92 -10.58 -4.73
N HIS A 100 -12.00 -10.73 -5.48
CA HIS A 100 -11.95 -11.35 -6.82
C HIS A 100 -11.96 -10.28 -7.92
N VAL A 101 -11.12 -10.48 -8.93
CA VAL A 101 -10.97 -9.60 -10.11
C VAL A 101 -11.38 -10.38 -11.33
N ASP A 102 -12.37 -9.89 -12.07
CA ASP A 102 -12.88 -10.49 -13.31
C ASP A 102 -13.15 -9.43 -14.37
N ALA A 103 -13.52 -9.84 -15.58
CA ALA A 103 -13.79 -8.93 -16.70
C ALA A 103 -14.87 -7.86 -16.42
N THR A 104 -15.73 -8.07 -15.43
CA THR A 104 -16.76 -7.11 -15.01
C THR A 104 -16.26 -6.11 -13.95
N ASN A 105 -15.17 -6.44 -13.25
CA ASN A 105 -14.48 -5.54 -12.32
C ASN A 105 -12.98 -5.42 -12.69
N PRO A 106 -12.64 -4.55 -13.66
CA PRO A 106 -11.26 -4.41 -14.16
C PRO A 106 -10.29 -3.98 -13.05
N VAL A 107 -9.05 -4.44 -13.12
CA VAL A 107 -7.97 -4.11 -12.16
C VAL A 107 -7.84 -2.60 -11.91
N LYS A 108 -8.12 -1.77 -12.93
CA LYS A 108 -8.16 -0.30 -12.82
C LYS A 108 -9.16 0.24 -11.78
N GLY A 109 -10.24 -0.51 -11.51
CA GLY A 109 -11.24 -0.20 -10.49
C GLY A 109 -10.82 -0.57 -9.07
N LEU A 110 -9.77 -1.38 -8.90
CA LEU A 110 -9.26 -1.84 -7.60
C LEU A 110 -8.13 -0.99 -7.04
N VAL A 111 -7.64 -0.03 -7.83
CA VAL A 111 -6.56 0.87 -7.45
C VAL A 111 -7.05 2.31 -7.50
N ASN A 112 -6.48 3.17 -6.66
CA ASN A 112 -6.75 4.60 -6.76
C ASN A 112 -5.99 5.22 -7.95
N SER A 113 -6.45 4.86 -9.15
CA SER A 113 -5.92 5.34 -10.43
C SER A 113 -6.19 6.83 -10.65
N SER A 114 -7.18 7.43 -9.96
CA SER A 114 -7.49 8.86 -10.07
C SER A 114 -6.29 9.77 -9.72
N GLN A 115 -5.34 9.24 -8.96
CA GLN A 115 -4.12 9.95 -8.54
C GLN A 115 -2.85 9.43 -9.22
N GLY A 116 -2.98 8.49 -10.18
CA GLY A 116 -1.85 7.93 -10.92
C GLY A 116 -0.94 7.00 -10.12
N TYR A 117 -1.40 6.48 -8.97
CA TYR A 117 -0.63 5.58 -8.11
C TYR A 117 -1.14 4.14 -8.19
N VAL A 118 -0.21 3.19 -8.12
CA VAL A 118 -0.50 1.75 -7.99
C VAL A 118 -0.59 1.40 -6.51
N VAL A 119 -1.69 1.83 -5.89
CA VAL A 119 -2.04 1.50 -4.51
C VAL A 119 -3.45 0.91 -4.51
N PRO A 120 -3.65 -0.31 -4.00
CA PRO A 120 -4.95 -0.94 -3.98
C PRO A 120 -5.90 -0.17 -3.05
N GLU A 121 -7.19 -0.16 -3.38
CA GLU A 121 -8.20 0.64 -2.69
C GLU A 121 -8.35 0.24 -1.22
N GLU A 122 -8.12 -1.02 -0.88
CA GLU A 122 -8.04 -1.50 0.51
C GLU A 122 -6.91 -0.83 1.30
N ALA A 123 -5.73 -0.65 0.70
CA ALA A 123 -4.62 0.07 1.32
C ALA A 123 -4.97 1.56 1.50
N VAL A 124 -5.75 2.15 0.59
CA VAL A 124 -6.27 3.53 0.72
C VAL A 124 -7.28 3.62 1.86
N ARG A 125 -8.24 2.69 1.93
CA ARG A 125 -9.24 2.61 3.02
C ARG A 125 -8.58 2.40 4.38
N GLN A 126 -7.46 1.69 4.44
CA GLN A 126 -6.69 1.49 5.66
C GLN A 126 -6.10 2.79 6.22
N ILE A 127 -5.60 3.70 5.37
CA ILE A 127 -4.92 4.94 5.79
C ILE A 127 -5.84 6.16 5.85
N ALA A 128 -6.97 6.14 5.14
CA ALA A 128 -7.90 7.27 5.06
C ALA A 128 -8.38 7.81 6.43
N PRO A 129 -8.75 6.95 7.42
CA PRO A 129 -9.25 7.43 8.71
C PRO A 129 -8.20 8.22 9.51
N TYR A 130 -6.91 8.04 9.21
CA TYR A 130 -5.81 8.58 10.00
C TYR A 130 -5.22 9.88 9.42
N GLY A 131 -5.90 10.49 8.45
CA GLY A 131 -5.50 11.78 7.88
C GLY A 131 -4.31 11.74 6.93
N LEU A 132 -3.82 10.55 6.57
CA LEU A 132 -2.67 10.38 5.66
C LEU A 132 -2.97 10.80 4.21
N LEU A 133 -4.25 10.92 3.87
CA LEU A 133 -4.72 11.41 2.55
C LEU A 133 -5.11 12.89 2.57
N TYR A 134 -5.04 13.57 3.72
CA TYR A 134 -5.49 14.94 3.86
C TYR A 134 -4.55 15.90 3.13
N ARG A 135 -5.11 16.72 2.24
CA ARG A 135 -4.33 17.64 1.40
C ARG A 135 -4.29 19.08 1.88
N GLY A 136 -5.13 19.45 2.85
CA GLY A 136 -5.36 20.85 3.20
C GLY A 136 -6.02 21.58 2.03
N ILE A 137 -7.20 22.16 2.24
CA ILE A 137 -7.69 23.23 1.38
C ILE A 137 -7.43 24.53 2.13
#